data_AF-A0A7J2YFQ3-F1
#
_entry.id   AF-A0A7J2YFQ3-F1
#
_cell.length_a   1.000
_cell.length_b   1.000
_cell.length_c   1.000
_cell.angle_alpha   90.00
_cell.angle_beta   90.00
_cell.angle_gamma   90.00
#
_symmetry.space_group_name_H-M   'P 1'
#
loop_
_entity.id
_entity.type
_entity.pdbx_description
1 polymer ?
#
loop_
_entity_poly.entity_id
_entity_poly.type
_entity_poly.pdbx_seq_one_letter_code
_entity_poly.pdbx_strand_id
1 'polypeptide(L)'
;GKVFYELIDYGGLEIEDTHAARNWMVENCRYVDPNRVGIVGWSHGGLHALMNIFFYPDDYKAAYAGVPVSDLIMRMGYKGQNYRDLFIAGYHIGVDVCDNVEEYRRRSPVHYVDRLKTPLLIHTTTNDEDVSYLEVLNLINALKAAGKEFEYKIFKEAPGGHVFARIDTLFAREVRAEIYSFLAKYLHPKRPLTSADELNPFEL
;
A
#
# COMPACT_ATOMS: atom_id res chain seq x y z
N GLY A 1 -9.80 -1.63 -18.46
CA GLY A 1 -10.01 -1.03 -19.79
C GLY A 1 -9.50 0.40 -19.77
N LYS A 2 -9.22 1.00 -20.95
CA LYS A 2 -8.60 2.34 -21.08
C LYS A 2 -9.25 3.40 -20.17
N VAL A 3 -10.58 3.47 -20.15
CA VAL A 3 -11.35 4.43 -19.34
C VAL A 3 -10.98 4.36 -17.85
N PHE A 4 -10.90 3.16 -17.26
CA PHE A 4 -10.54 3.01 -15.85
C PHE A 4 -9.09 3.40 -15.56
N TYR A 5 -8.19 3.22 -16.54
CA TYR A 5 -6.80 3.62 -16.39
C TYR A 5 -6.67 5.15 -16.36
N GLU A 6 -7.38 5.84 -17.25
CA GLU A 6 -7.40 7.30 -17.32
C GLU A 6 -8.16 7.97 -16.16
N LEU A 7 -8.67 7.19 -15.18
CA LEU A 7 -9.28 7.70 -13.94
C LEU A 7 -8.34 7.60 -12.73
N ILE A 8 -7.13 7.06 -12.88
CA ILE A 8 -6.17 6.96 -11.78
C ILE A 8 -5.65 8.35 -11.44
N ASP A 9 -5.96 8.86 -10.24
CA ASP A 9 -5.55 10.21 -9.83
C ASP A 9 -4.16 10.21 -9.17
N TYR A 10 -3.62 9.06 -8.74
CA TYR A 10 -2.35 8.95 -8.01
C TYR A 10 -2.31 9.83 -6.73
N GLY A 11 -2.86 9.32 -5.63
CA GLY A 11 -2.82 9.96 -4.31
C GLY A 11 -3.73 11.19 -4.16
N GLY A 12 -4.70 11.35 -5.06
CA GLY A 12 -5.74 12.39 -5.01
C GLY A 12 -7.09 11.84 -4.52
N LEU A 13 -8.17 12.15 -5.24
CA LEU A 13 -9.55 11.83 -4.85
C LEU A 13 -9.81 10.32 -4.69
N GLU A 14 -9.05 9.47 -5.38
CA GLU A 14 -9.12 8.01 -5.21
C GLU A 14 -8.87 7.54 -3.76
N ILE A 15 -8.14 8.34 -2.97
CA ILE A 15 -7.92 8.10 -1.53
C ILE A 15 -9.21 8.35 -0.75
N GLU A 16 -9.92 9.43 -1.07
CA GLU A 16 -11.22 9.78 -0.49
C GLU A 16 -12.28 8.76 -0.90
N ASP A 17 -12.28 8.31 -2.16
CA ASP A 17 -13.19 7.26 -2.62
C ASP A 17 -12.98 5.94 -1.87
N THR A 18 -11.72 5.59 -1.58
CA THR A 18 -11.39 4.40 -0.77
C THR A 18 -11.96 4.51 0.64
N HIS A 19 -11.85 5.68 1.27
CA HIS A 19 -12.40 5.95 2.59
C HIS A 19 -13.92 5.98 2.59
N ALA A 20 -14.53 6.62 1.59
CA ALA A 20 -15.98 6.69 1.40
C ALA A 20 -16.59 5.29 1.20
N ALA A 21 -15.96 4.44 0.39
CA ALA A 21 -16.38 3.05 0.22
C ALA A 21 -16.33 2.27 1.54
N ARG A 22 -15.27 2.46 2.34
CA ARG A 22 -15.17 1.89 3.69
C ARG A 22 -16.31 2.37 4.60
N ASN A 23 -16.60 3.66 4.63
CA ASN A 23 -17.65 4.22 5.48
C ASN A 23 -19.03 3.72 5.06
N TRP A 24 -19.31 3.70 3.77
CA TRP A 24 -20.55 3.17 3.25
C TRP A 24 -20.77 1.72 3.69
N MET A 25 -19.74 0.86 3.58
CA MET A 25 -19.83 -0.54 4.05
C MET A 25 -20.08 -0.63 5.55
N VAL A 26 -19.39 0.16 6.36
CA VAL A 26 -19.55 0.17 7.83
C VAL A 26 -20.94 0.65 8.25
N GLU A 27 -21.49 1.66 7.58
CA GLU A 27 -22.78 2.25 7.89
C GLU A 27 -23.96 1.39 7.42
N ASN A 28 -23.81 0.71 6.28
CA ASN A 28 -24.93 0.05 5.60
C ASN A 28 -24.93 -1.47 5.72
N CYS A 29 -23.79 -2.12 5.99
CA CYS A 29 -23.69 -3.57 6.05
C CYS A 29 -23.58 -4.06 7.50
N ARG A 30 -24.67 -4.61 8.06
CA ARG A 30 -24.75 -5.10 9.45
C ARG A 30 -23.73 -6.18 9.84
N TYR A 31 -23.13 -6.85 8.86
CA TYR A 31 -22.10 -7.88 9.09
C TYR A 31 -20.68 -7.30 9.13
N VAL A 32 -20.50 -6.00 8.86
CA VAL A 32 -19.22 -5.30 8.97
C VAL A 32 -19.11 -4.73 10.39
N ASP A 33 -18.04 -5.11 11.09
CA ASP A 33 -17.76 -4.59 12.43
C ASP A 33 -16.85 -3.35 12.31
N PRO A 34 -17.32 -2.15 12.70
CA PRO A 34 -16.53 -0.92 12.61
C PRO A 34 -15.22 -0.97 13.40
N ASN A 35 -15.14 -1.83 14.43
CA ASN A 35 -13.96 -1.98 15.27
C ASN A 35 -12.98 -3.02 14.76
N ARG A 36 -13.23 -3.65 13.61
CA ARG A 36 -12.37 -4.69 13.03
C ARG A 36 -12.19 -4.50 11.52
N VAL A 37 -11.92 -3.25 11.12
CA VAL A 37 -11.59 -2.88 9.73
C VAL A 37 -10.08 -2.69 9.58
N GLY A 38 -9.47 -3.39 8.63
CA GLY A 38 -8.09 -3.18 8.22
C GLY A 38 -8.00 -2.84 6.73
N ILE A 39 -6.86 -2.29 6.31
CA ILE A 39 -6.59 -1.96 4.91
C ILE A 39 -5.33 -2.65 4.41
N VAL A 40 -5.40 -3.24 3.23
CA VAL A 40 -4.31 -4.05 2.66
C VAL A 40 -4.15 -3.63 1.20
N GLY A 41 -2.93 -3.34 0.79
CA GLY A 41 -2.68 -2.99 -0.59
C GLY A 41 -1.26 -3.27 -1.05
N TRP A 42 -1.11 -3.46 -2.37
CA TRP A 42 0.17 -3.63 -3.04
C TRP A 42 0.37 -2.57 -4.11
N SER A 43 1.61 -2.14 -4.35
CA SER A 43 1.91 -1.17 -5.41
C SER A 43 1.14 0.13 -5.18
N HIS A 44 0.37 0.58 -6.17
CA HIS A 44 -0.59 1.68 -6.03
C HIS A 44 -1.64 1.45 -4.93
N GLY A 45 -2.10 0.22 -4.71
CA GLY A 45 -2.93 -0.10 -3.55
C GLY A 45 -2.18 0.10 -2.21
N GLY A 46 -0.87 -0.07 -2.21
CA GLY A 46 -0.02 0.26 -1.05
C GLY A 46 0.03 1.76 -0.76
N LEU A 47 0.02 2.59 -1.81
CA LEU A 47 -0.18 4.04 -1.68
C LEU A 47 -1.54 4.33 -1.02
N HIS A 48 -2.61 3.67 -1.47
CA HIS A 48 -3.94 3.85 -0.86
C HIS A 48 -3.95 3.48 0.62
N ALA A 49 -3.37 2.33 0.97
CA ALA A 49 -3.28 1.86 2.34
C ALA A 49 -2.56 2.88 3.23
N LEU A 50 -1.40 3.38 2.79
CA LEU A 50 -0.61 4.35 3.55
C LEU A 50 -1.32 5.71 3.65
N MET A 51 -1.82 6.27 2.55
CA MET A 51 -2.52 7.55 2.57
C MET A 51 -3.76 7.50 3.47
N ASN A 52 -4.55 6.42 3.41
CA ASN A 52 -5.73 6.27 4.25
C ASN A 52 -5.39 6.23 5.74
N ILE A 53 -4.39 5.46 6.17
CA ILE A 53 -4.03 5.44 7.60
C ILE A 53 -3.34 6.73 8.08
N PHE A 54 -2.78 7.54 7.18
CA PHE A 54 -2.20 8.84 7.54
C PHE A 54 -3.25 9.95 7.61
N PHE A 55 -4.28 9.91 6.76
CA PHE A 55 -5.34 10.93 6.74
C PHE A 55 -6.54 10.58 7.64
N TYR A 56 -6.79 9.29 7.85
CA TYR A 56 -7.88 8.76 8.66
C TYR A 56 -7.33 7.79 9.74
N PRO A 57 -6.44 8.26 10.63
CA PRO A 57 -5.64 7.38 11.49
C PRO A 57 -6.43 6.58 12.52
N ASP A 58 -7.69 6.95 12.77
CA ASP A 58 -8.55 6.30 13.78
C ASP A 58 -9.53 5.28 13.17
N ASP A 59 -9.66 5.24 11.83
CA ASP A 59 -10.69 4.48 11.11
C ASP A 59 -10.28 3.06 10.71
N TYR A 60 -8.98 2.75 10.82
CA TYR A 60 -8.38 1.44 10.52
C TYR A 60 -7.65 0.90 11.74
N LYS A 61 -7.75 -0.41 11.98
CA LYS A 61 -7.13 -1.09 13.13
C LYS A 61 -5.79 -1.74 12.81
N ALA A 62 -5.53 -2.01 11.54
CA ALA A 62 -4.24 -2.45 11.05
C ALA A 62 -4.14 -2.17 9.56
N ALA A 63 -2.90 -2.00 9.08
CA ALA A 63 -2.61 -1.81 7.68
C ALA A 63 -1.45 -2.65 7.19
N TYR A 64 -1.55 -3.08 5.94
CA TYR A 64 -0.45 -3.70 5.21
C TYR A 64 -0.18 -2.95 3.90
N ALA A 65 1.09 -2.63 3.66
CA ALA A 65 1.56 -1.98 2.45
C ALA A 65 2.69 -2.82 1.82
N GLY A 66 2.36 -3.57 0.76
CA GLY A 66 3.32 -4.38 0.00
C GLY A 66 3.84 -3.65 -1.23
N VAL A 67 5.16 -3.65 -1.45
CA VAL A 67 5.83 -2.94 -2.55
C VAL A 67 5.21 -1.56 -2.83
N PRO A 68 4.97 -0.73 -1.80
CA PRO A 68 4.08 0.42 -1.95
C PRO A 68 4.72 1.52 -2.78
N VAL A 69 3.94 2.10 -3.70
CA VAL A 69 4.26 3.44 -4.19
C VAL A 69 4.19 4.39 -2.99
N SER A 70 5.26 5.12 -2.72
CA SER A 70 5.43 5.88 -1.47
C SER A 70 6.02 7.27 -1.66
N ASP A 71 6.69 7.51 -2.79
CA ASP A 71 7.30 8.79 -3.13
C ASP A 71 7.24 9.02 -4.64
N LEU A 72 6.23 9.76 -5.09
CA LEU A 72 6.03 10.07 -6.50
C LEU A 72 7.13 10.98 -7.05
N ILE A 73 7.76 11.82 -6.21
CA ILE A 73 8.87 12.70 -6.63
C ILE A 73 10.08 11.82 -6.98
N MET A 74 10.47 10.95 -6.05
CA MET A 74 11.55 10.00 -6.28
C MET A 74 11.25 9.08 -7.47
N ARG A 75 10.00 8.64 -7.61
CA ARG A 75 9.53 7.84 -8.74
C ARG A 75 9.73 8.53 -10.08
N MET A 76 9.37 9.81 -10.19
CA MET A 76 9.65 10.58 -11.40
C MET A 76 11.16 10.69 -11.66
N GLY A 77 11.99 10.73 -10.62
CA GLY A 77 13.44 10.74 -10.74
C GLY A 77 14.03 9.51 -11.44
N TYR A 78 13.56 8.30 -11.15
CA TYR A 78 14.15 7.06 -11.68
C TYR A 78 13.37 6.41 -12.84
N LYS A 79 12.11 6.80 -13.10
CA LYS A 79 11.34 6.29 -14.24
C LYS A 79 11.68 7.06 -15.53
N GLY A 80 11.56 6.38 -16.68
CA GLY A 80 11.82 6.95 -18.00
C GLY A 80 10.71 7.90 -18.48
N GLN A 81 10.99 8.66 -19.55
CA GLN A 81 10.11 9.73 -20.04
C GLN A 81 8.68 9.25 -20.36
N ASN A 82 8.54 8.11 -21.06
CA ASN A 82 7.21 7.56 -21.38
C ASN A 82 6.33 7.34 -20.14
N TYR A 83 6.94 6.99 -19.00
CA TYR A 83 6.20 6.82 -17.75
C TYR A 83 5.84 8.16 -17.11
N ARG A 84 6.75 9.15 -17.18
CA ARG A 84 6.49 10.51 -16.69
C ARG A 84 5.37 11.19 -17.48
N ASP A 85 5.35 11.01 -18.80
CA ASP A 85 4.31 11.57 -19.68
C ASP A 85 2.90 11.11 -19.29
N LEU A 86 2.77 9.90 -18.73
CA LEU A 86 1.49 9.42 -18.18
C LEU A 86 1.06 10.30 -17.00
N PHE A 87 1.94 10.62 -16.05
CA PHE A 87 1.56 11.44 -14.90
C PHE A 87 1.20 12.89 -15.29
N ILE A 88 1.83 13.42 -16.34
CA ILE A 88 1.60 14.78 -16.84
C ILE A 88 0.31 14.87 -17.67
N ALA A 89 -0.22 13.75 -18.16
CA ALA A 89 -1.47 13.75 -18.91
C ALA A 89 -2.60 14.39 -18.08
N GLY A 90 -3.43 15.20 -18.72
CA GLY A 90 -4.50 15.97 -18.05
C GLY A 90 -5.59 15.13 -17.37
N TYR A 91 -5.58 13.81 -17.57
CA TYR A 91 -6.45 12.85 -16.90
C TYR A 91 -5.77 12.12 -15.72
N HIS A 92 -4.51 12.46 -15.41
CA HIS A 92 -3.76 12.02 -14.23
C HIS A 92 -3.44 13.25 -13.35
N ILE A 93 -2.17 13.51 -13.01
CA ILE A 93 -1.77 14.67 -12.19
C ILE A 93 -1.84 15.97 -13.02
N GLY A 94 -1.57 15.89 -14.33
CA GLY A 94 -1.78 17.01 -15.25
C GLY A 94 -0.68 18.06 -15.28
N VAL A 95 0.42 17.86 -14.55
CA VAL A 95 1.56 18.79 -14.47
C VAL A 95 2.86 18.03 -14.23
N ASP A 96 3.99 18.53 -14.75
CA ASP A 96 5.30 17.94 -14.47
C ASP A 96 5.75 18.21 -13.03
N VAL A 97 6.48 17.27 -12.45
CA VAL A 97 7.02 17.38 -11.08
C VAL A 97 7.96 18.58 -10.92
N CYS A 98 8.66 18.99 -11.97
CA CYS A 98 9.52 20.17 -11.98
C CYS A 98 8.72 21.47 -11.92
N ASP A 99 7.51 21.47 -12.49
CA ASP A 99 6.63 22.64 -12.52
C ASP A 99 5.79 22.76 -11.24
N ASN A 100 5.46 21.63 -10.59
CA ASN A 100 4.71 21.62 -9.35
C ASN A 100 5.09 20.46 -8.41
N VAL A 101 6.23 20.61 -7.73
CA VAL A 101 6.72 19.59 -6.79
C VAL A 101 5.77 19.35 -5.60
N GLU A 102 5.07 20.40 -5.14
CA GLU A 102 4.18 20.30 -3.98
C GLU A 102 2.94 19.46 -4.27
N GLU A 103 2.49 19.43 -5.53
CA GLU A 103 1.42 18.53 -6.00
C GLU A 103 1.82 17.06 -5.87
N TYR A 104 3.05 16.72 -6.25
CA TYR A 104 3.58 15.36 -6.09
C TYR A 104 3.85 15.04 -4.62
N ARG A 105 4.30 16.02 -3.85
CA ARG A 105 4.53 15.91 -2.41
C ARG A 105 3.24 15.56 -1.68
N ARG A 106 2.15 16.29 -1.93
CA ARG A 106 0.88 16.05 -1.23
C ARG A 106 0.27 14.69 -1.54
N ARG A 107 0.63 14.09 -2.68
CA ARG A 107 0.18 12.78 -3.18
C ARG A 107 1.09 11.62 -2.74
N SER A 108 2.18 11.91 -2.02
CA SER A 108 3.22 10.93 -1.67
C SER A 108 3.18 10.57 -0.17
N PRO A 109 2.92 9.31 0.19
CA PRO A 109 2.85 8.86 1.59
C PRO A 109 4.03 9.24 2.48
N VAL A 110 5.26 9.25 1.94
CA VAL A 110 6.48 9.51 2.71
C VAL A 110 6.48 10.86 3.45
N HIS A 111 5.67 11.82 3.00
CA HIS A 111 5.57 13.14 3.63
C HIS A 111 4.56 13.23 4.78
N TYR A 112 3.90 12.12 5.12
CA TYR A 112 2.88 12.06 6.19
C TYR A 112 3.19 11.01 7.25
N VAL A 113 4.43 10.50 7.28
CA VAL A 113 4.90 9.47 8.22
C VAL A 113 4.72 9.86 9.68
N ASP A 114 4.73 11.16 9.99
CA ASP A 114 4.47 11.72 11.32
C ASP A 114 3.06 11.42 11.83
N ARG A 115 2.12 11.11 10.93
CA ARG A 115 0.73 10.82 11.24
C ARG A 115 0.46 9.36 11.57
N LEU A 116 1.45 8.47 11.44
CA LEU A 116 1.25 7.05 11.75
C LEU A 116 0.79 6.87 13.20
N LYS A 117 -0.40 6.27 13.35
CA LYS A 117 -0.96 5.73 14.60
C LYS A 117 -1.38 4.26 14.46
N THR A 118 -1.78 3.85 13.26
CA THR A 118 -2.26 2.49 12.97
C THR A 118 -1.09 1.50 12.93
N PRO A 119 -1.22 0.30 13.52
CA PRO A 119 -0.25 -0.78 13.30
C PRO A 119 -0.03 -1.04 11.81
N LEU A 120 1.23 -1.01 11.38
CA LEU A 120 1.62 -1.09 9.97
C LEU A 120 2.66 -2.20 9.74
N LEU A 121 2.42 -3.02 8.71
CA LEU A 121 3.39 -3.95 8.14
C LEU A 121 3.76 -3.54 6.72
N ILE A 122 5.06 -3.38 6.44
CA ILE A 122 5.59 -3.07 5.10
C ILE A 122 6.42 -4.22 4.57
N HIS A 123 6.08 -4.76 3.41
CA HIS A 123 6.93 -5.72 2.70
C HIS A 123 7.45 -5.13 1.38
N THR A 124 8.69 -5.41 1.01
CA THR A 124 9.25 -5.06 -0.31
C THR A 124 10.34 -6.06 -0.72
N THR A 125 10.82 -5.99 -1.96
CA THR A 125 11.92 -6.85 -2.43
C THR A 125 12.95 -6.12 -3.28
N THR A 126 14.21 -6.54 -3.22
CA THR A 126 15.34 -5.86 -3.88
C THR A 126 15.33 -5.97 -5.41
N ASN A 127 14.62 -6.96 -5.97
CA ASN A 127 14.46 -7.16 -7.42
C ASN A 127 13.10 -6.67 -7.94
N ASP A 128 12.46 -5.74 -7.24
CA ASP A 128 11.26 -5.08 -7.75
C ASP A 128 11.62 -4.08 -8.86
N GLU A 129 11.23 -4.41 -10.10
CA GLU A 129 11.48 -3.61 -11.29
C GLU A 129 10.41 -2.53 -11.53
N ASP A 130 9.28 -2.58 -10.81
CA ASP A 130 8.24 -1.58 -10.95
C ASP A 130 8.33 -0.49 -9.87
N VAL A 131 8.28 -0.88 -8.60
CA VAL A 131 8.48 0.05 -7.48
C VAL A 131 9.88 -0.18 -6.94
N SER A 132 10.80 0.76 -7.20
CA SER A 132 12.17 0.62 -6.73
C SER A 132 12.19 0.36 -5.22
N TYR A 133 12.93 -0.66 -4.78
CA TYR A 133 13.08 -0.93 -3.35
C TYR A 133 13.67 0.27 -2.59
N LEU A 134 14.42 1.14 -3.27
CA LEU A 134 14.96 2.37 -2.70
C LEU A 134 13.86 3.38 -2.34
N GLU A 135 12.76 3.41 -3.11
CA GLU A 135 11.58 4.24 -2.80
C GLU A 135 10.96 3.77 -1.47
N VAL A 136 10.77 2.46 -1.32
CA VAL A 136 10.23 1.89 -0.08
C VAL A 136 11.22 2.03 1.09
N LEU A 137 12.52 1.91 0.83
CA LEU A 137 13.57 2.13 1.83
C LEU A 137 13.55 3.59 2.34
N ASN A 138 13.29 4.56 1.46
CA ASN A 138 13.10 5.96 1.86
C ASN A 138 11.92 6.12 2.83
N LEU A 139 10.77 5.49 2.53
CA LEU A 139 9.62 5.46 3.45
C LEU A 139 9.97 4.85 4.81
N ILE A 140 10.64 3.69 4.83
CA ILE A 140 11.07 3.01 6.07
C ILE A 140 11.99 3.92 6.89
N ASN A 141 12.95 4.58 6.24
CA ASN A 141 13.88 5.49 6.92
C ASN A 141 13.15 6.73 7.45
N ALA A 142 12.20 7.29 6.71
CA ALA A 142 11.41 8.43 7.13
C ALA A 142 10.54 8.09 8.36
N LEU A 143 9.89 6.92 8.37
CA LEU A 143 9.15 6.41 9.53
C LEU A 143 10.05 6.25 10.77
N LYS A 144 11.24 5.67 10.60
CA LYS A 144 12.23 5.53 11.68
C LYS A 144 12.70 6.89 12.19
N ALA A 145 13.01 7.82 11.30
CA ALA A 145 13.45 9.17 11.66
C ALA A 145 12.36 9.95 12.41
N ALA A 146 11.09 9.70 12.10
CA ALA A 146 9.93 10.23 12.80
C ALA A 146 9.62 9.52 14.14
N GLY A 147 10.45 8.54 14.55
CA GLY A 147 10.29 7.81 15.81
C GLY A 147 9.06 6.90 15.84
N LYS A 148 8.61 6.41 14.68
CA LYS A 148 7.41 5.57 14.57
C LYS A 148 7.74 4.09 14.74
N GLU A 149 6.83 3.37 15.39
CA GLU A 149 6.86 1.91 15.52
C GLU A 149 6.04 1.25 14.40
N PHE A 150 6.65 0.31 13.68
CA PHE A 150 6.04 -0.44 12.59
C PHE A 150 6.87 -1.70 12.29
N GLU A 151 6.23 -2.70 11.68
CA GLU A 151 6.91 -3.92 11.22
C GLU A 151 7.29 -3.77 9.74
N TYR A 152 8.47 -4.26 9.33
CA TYR A 152 8.83 -4.30 7.91
C TYR A 152 9.75 -5.48 7.58
N LYS A 153 9.71 -5.92 6.32
CA LYS A 153 10.58 -6.97 5.78
C LYS A 153 10.99 -6.65 4.35
N ILE A 154 12.30 -6.67 4.11
CA ILE A 154 12.90 -6.51 2.77
C ILE A 154 13.38 -7.89 2.33
N PHE A 155 12.72 -8.47 1.34
CA PHE A 155 13.10 -9.74 0.75
C PHE A 155 14.23 -9.55 -0.27
N LYS A 156 15.27 -10.38 -0.20
CA LYS A 156 16.32 -10.39 -1.21
C LYS A 156 15.86 -11.23 -2.40
N GLU A 157 15.77 -10.60 -3.57
CA GLU A 157 15.51 -11.28 -4.85
C GLU A 157 14.32 -12.25 -4.81
N ALA A 158 13.17 -11.77 -4.32
CA ALA A 158 11.99 -12.59 -4.16
C ALA A 158 11.51 -13.13 -5.53
N PRO A 159 11.10 -14.41 -5.62
CA PRO A 159 10.50 -14.96 -6.84
C PRO A 159 9.30 -14.13 -7.28
N GLY A 160 9.31 -13.68 -8.54
CA GLY A 160 8.25 -12.84 -9.12
C GLY A 160 8.39 -11.34 -8.88
N GLY A 161 9.47 -10.87 -8.22
CA GLY A 161 9.76 -9.44 -8.07
C GLY A 161 8.57 -8.66 -7.53
N HIS A 162 8.08 -7.68 -8.29
CA HIS A 162 6.95 -6.82 -7.91
C HIS A 162 5.67 -7.58 -7.47
N VAL A 163 5.45 -8.80 -7.98
CA VAL A 163 4.24 -9.59 -7.68
C VAL A 163 4.50 -10.75 -6.70
N PHE A 164 5.65 -10.78 -6.02
CA PHE A 164 6.09 -11.93 -5.21
C PHE A 164 5.07 -12.44 -4.19
N ALA A 165 4.29 -11.55 -3.57
CA ALA A 165 3.30 -11.91 -2.56
C ALA A 165 1.95 -12.36 -3.15
N ARG A 166 1.75 -12.19 -4.48
CA ARG A 166 0.45 -12.34 -5.15
C ARG A 166 0.42 -13.45 -6.20
N ILE A 167 1.56 -14.06 -6.52
CA ILE A 167 1.62 -15.25 -7.36
C ILE A 167 1.26 -16.51 -6.57
N ASP A 168 0.94 -17.60 -7.27
CA ASP A 168 0.63 -18.89 -6.63
C ASP A 168 1.90 -19.75 -6.50
N THR A 169 2.77 -19.35 -5.57
CA THR A 169 3.96 -20.12 -5.18
C THR A 169 3.93 -20.38 -3.68
N LEU A 170 4.67 -21.39 -3.22
CA LEU A 170 4.82 -21.66 -1.77
C LEU A 170 5.34 -20.42 -1.03
N PHE A 171 6.38 -19.79 -1.56
CA PHE A 171 6.92 -18.55 -1.02
C PHE A 171 5.87 -17.44 -0.90
N ALA A 172 5.03 -17.24 -1.92
CA ALA A 172 3.97 -16.25 -1.87
C ALA A 172 2.90 -16.59 -0.82
N ARG A 173 2.59 -17.88 -0.61
CA ARG A 173 1.66 -18.35 0.44
C ARG A 173 2.23 -18.09 1.83
N GLU A 174 3.51 -18.36 2.06
CA GLU A 174 4.21 -18.03 3.30
C GLU A 174 4.17 -16.53 3.60
N VAL A 175 4.47 -15.70 2.60
CA VAL A 175 4.37 -14.24 2.73
C VAL A 175 2.93 -13.81 3.07
N ARG A 176 1.91 -14.39 2.43
CA ARG A 176 0.51 -14.07 2.76
C ARG A 176 0.13 -14.54 4.15
N ALA A 177 0.64 -15.67 4.62
CA ALA A 177 0.42 -16.13 5.99
C ALA A 177 1.04 -15.16 7.02
N GLU A 178 2.22 -14.60 6.74
CA GLU A 178 2.81 -13.52 7.57
C GLU A 178 1.89 -12.29 7.63
N ILE A 179 1.35 -11.86 6.48
CA ILE A 179 0.42 -10.72 6.40
C ILE A 179 -0.85 -10.98 7.23
N TYR A 180 -1.47 -12.16 7.05
CA TYR A 180 -2.70 -12.49 7.79
C TYR A 180 -2.46 -12.67 9.28
N SER A 181 -1.32 -13.24 9.67
CA SER A 181 -0.92 -13.36 11.07
C SER A 181 -0.75 -11.99 11.71
N PHE A 182 -0.12 -11.04 11.01
CA PHE A 182 0.00 -9.66 11.46
C PHE A 182 -1.37 -9.00 11.65
N LEU A 183 -2.25 -9.06 10.64
CA LEU A 183 -3.59 -8.48 10.72
C LEU A 183 -4.43 -9.12 11.84
N ALA A 184 -4.29 -10.43 12.06
CA ALA A 184 -5.03 -11.15 13.09
C ALA A 184 -4.75 -10.65 14.51
N LYS A 185 -3.53 -10.15 14.79
CA LYS A 185 -3.15 -9.54 16.09
C LYS A 185 -4.05 -8.36 16.47
N TYR A 186 -4.62 -7.65 15.48
CA TYR A 186 -5.36 -6.42 15.68
C TYR A 186 -6.83 -6.51 15.27
N LEU A 187 -7.16 -7.40 14.32
CA LEU A 187 -8.51 -7.60 13.82
C LEU A 187 -9.26 -8.75 14.52
N HIS A 188 -8.58 -9.59 15.31
CA HIS A 188 -9.17 -10.68 16.08
C HIS A 188 -10.24 -11.49 15.28
N PRO A 189 -9.87 -12.09 14.14
CA PRO A 189 -10.80 -12.89 13.34
C PRO A 189 -11.26 -14.12 14.12
N LYS A 190 -12.49 -14.59 13.88
CA LYS A 190 -13.04 -15.80 14.52
C LYS A 190 -12.23 -17.06 14.20
N ARG A 191 -11.58 -17.11 13.04
CA ARG A 191 -10.69 -18.17 12.58
C ARG A 191 -9.40 -17.52 12.10
N PRO A 192 -8.42 -17.30 12.99
CA PRO A 192 -7.13 -16.76 12.58
C PRO A 192 -6.40 -17.78 11.71
N LEU A 193 -5.76 -17.31 10.64
CA LEU A 193 -4.84 -18.14 9.87
C LEU A 193 -3.54 -18.29 10.65
N THR A 194 -3.10 -19.53 10.84
CA THR A 194 -1.94 -19.87 11.68
C THR A 194 -0.76 -20.43 10.87
N SER A 195 -0.97 -20.87 9.63
CA SER A 195 0.10 -21.35 8.74
C SER A 195 -0.20 -21.12 7.25
N ALA A 196 0.83 -21.28 6.41
CA ALA A 196 0.70 -21.21 4.95
C ALA A 196 -0.08 -22.40 4.35
N ASP A 197 -0.15 -23.52 5.07
CA ASP A 197 -0.85 -24.74 4.63
C ASP A 197 -2.36 -24.50 4.57
N GLU A 198 -2.90 -23.66 5.47
CA GLU A 198 -4.32 -23.26 5.48
C GLU A 198 -4.71 -22.39 4.24
N LEU A 199 -3.74 -21.97 3.43
CA LEU A 199 -3.96 -21.25 2.17
C LEU A 199 -3.82 -22.15 0.93
N ASN A 200 -3.80 -23.47 1.11
CA ASN A 200 -3.68 -24.43 0.01
C ASN A 200 -5.02 -24.56 -0.76
N PRO A 201 -5.10 -24.18 -2.04
CA PRO A 201 -6.33 -24.26 -2.83
C PRO A 201 -6.76 -25.71 -3.14
N PHE A 202 -5.92 -26.71 -2.82
CA PHE A 202 -6.23 -28.13 -3.02
C PHE A 202 -6.82 -28.82 -1.76
N GLU A 203 -6.95 -28.09 -0.64
CA GLU A 203 -7.57 -28.60 0.60
C GLU A 203 -8.92 -27.94 0.94
N LEU A 204 -9.46 -27.09 0.05
CA LEU A 204 -10.80 -26.48 0.15
C LEU A 204 -11.83 -27.17 -0.74
#